data_AF-A0A3C0R9B3-F1
#
_entry.id   AF-A0A3C0R9B3-F1
#
_cell.length_a   1.000
_cell.length_b   1.000
_cell.length_c   1.000
_cell.angle_alpha   90.00
_cell.angle_beta   90.00
_cell.angle_gamma   90.00
#
_symmetry.space_group_name_H-M   'P 1'
#
loop_
_entity.id
_entity.type
_entity.pdbx_description
1 polymer ?
#
loop_
_entity_poly.entity_id
_entity_poly.type
_entity_poly.pdbx_seq_one_letter_code
_entity_poly.pdbx_strand_id
1 'polypeptide(L)' 'MSKEITSRAQDYSQWYNDLILKSGLADYSAVRGCMVIKPYGFALWENMR' A
#
# COMPACT_ATOMS: atom_id res chain seq x y z
N MET A 1 -5.62 -5.82 18.00
CA MET A 1 -5.70 -4.39 17.65
C MET A 1 -6.13 -4.30 16.20
N SER A 2 -7.44 -4.37 15.98
CA SER A 2 -8.11 -4.47 14.69
C SER A 2 -7.78 -3.20 13.89
N LYS A 3 -6.84 -3.27 12.94
CA LYS A 3 -6.55 -2.14 12.04
C LYS A 3 -7.75 -1.98 11.12
N GLU A 4 -8.69 -1.12 11.50
CA GLU A 4 -9.84 -0.72 10.68
C GLU A 4 -9.31 -0.18 9.36
N ILE A 5 -9.38 -1.01 8.32
CA ILE A 5 -9.16 -0.58 6.94
C ILE A 5 -10.44 0.15 6.54
N THR A 6 -10.34 1.38 6.04
CA THR A 6 -11.51 2.11 5.56
C THR A 6 -12.28 1.28 4.55
N SER A 7 -13.61 1.25 4.65
CA SER A 7 -14.41 0.52 3.67
C SER A 7 -14.19 1.10 2.26
N ARG A 8 -13.96 0.23 1.28
CA ARG A 8 -13.79 0.61 -0.13
C ARG A 8 -14.95 1.47 -0.65
N ALA A 9 -16.17 1.22 -0.15
CA ALA A 9 -17.36 1.96 -0.57
C ALA A 9 -17.46 3.36 0.04
N GLN A 10 -16.77 3.60 1.16
CA GLN A 10 -16.81 4.87 1.88
C GLN A 10 -15.72 5.82 1.40
N ASP A 11 -14.49 5.32 1.25
CA ASP A 11 -13.37 6.07 0.70
C ASP A 11 -12.39 5.12 0.02
N TYR A 12 -12.43 5.10 -1.31
CA TYR A 12 -11.57 4.26 -2.12
C TYR A 12 -10.09 4.65 -2.00
N SER A 13 -9.80 5.95 -1.95
CA SER A 13 -8.43 6.47 -1.91
C SER A 13 -7.75 6.09 -0.60
N GLN A 14 -8.45 6.31 0.53
CA GLN A 14 -7.93 5.90 1.83
C GLN A 14 -7.85 4.39 1.95
N TRP A 15 -8.85 3.64 1.47
CA TRP A 15 -8.83 2.18 1.45
C TRP A 15 -7.59 1.63 0.71
N TYR A 16 -7.26 2.20 -0.45
CA TYR A 16 -6.12 1.78 -1.25
C TYR A 16 -4.79 2.05 -0.54
N ASN A 17 -4.61 3.25 0.03
CA ASN A 17 -3.43 3.61 0.79
C ASN A 17 -3.26 2.72 2.03
N ASP A 18 -4.35 2.51 2.77
CA ASP A 18 -4.40 1.61 3.91
C ASP A 18 -3.98 0.20 3.53
N LEU A 19 -4.49 -0.33 2.40
CA LEU A 19 -4.16 -1.65 1.92
C LEU A 19 -2.68 -1.76 1.62
N ILE A 20 -2.11 -0.84 0.84
CA ILE A 20 -0.69 -0.86 0.46
C ILE A 20 0.24 -0.77 1.67
N LEU A 21 -0.05 0.15 2.60
CA LEU A 21 0.78 0.39 3.77
C LEU A 21 0.65 -0.75 4.79
N LYS A 22 -0.57 -1.21 5.08
CA LYS A 22 -0.82 -2.25 6.09
C LYS A 22 -0.40 -3.64 5.61
N SER A 23 -0.47 -3.93 4.31
CA SER A 23 0.03 -5.18 3.72
C SER A 23 1.54 -5.20 3.50
N GLY A 24 2.23 -4.07 3.70
CA GLY A 24 3.68 -3.97 3.55
C GLY A 24 4.14 -4.07 2.09
N LEU A 25 3.32 -3.61 1.14
CA LEU A 25 3.68 -3.59 -0.28
C LEU A 25 4.58 -2.39 -0.62
N ALA A 26 4.24 -1.21 -0.09
CA ALA A 26 5.04 0.00 -0.24
C ALA A 26 4.95 0.89 1.01
N ASP A 27 5.87 1.84 1.13
CA ASP A 27 5.96 2.80 2.22
C ASP A 27 6.13 4.22 1.70
N TYR A 28 5.88 5.22 2.54
CA TYR A 28 6.09 6.62 2.15
C TYR A 28 7.58 6.93 2.00
N SER A 29 7.93 7.67 0.94
CA SER A 29 9.27 8.25 0.79
C SER A 29 9.38 9.59 1.53
N ALA A 30 10.62 10.02 1.79
CA ALA A 30 10.89 11.39 2.24
C ALA A 30 10.57 12.45 1.16
N VAL A 31 10.48 12.03 -0.11
CA VAL A 31 10.13 12.91 -1.24
C VAL A 31 8.63 12.84 -1.49
N ARG A 32 7.97 14.01 -1.48
CA ARG A 32 6.54 14.13 -1.78
C ARG A 32 6.24 13.57 -3.17
N GLY A 33 5.22 12.72 -3.25
CA GLY A 33 4.80 12.08 -4.50
C GLY A 33 5.59 10.80 -4.85
N CYS A 34 6.55 10.40 -4.02
CA CYS A 34 7.27 9.15 -4.17
C CYS A 34 6.86 8.14 -3.09
N MET A 35 6.85 6.85 -3.45
CA MET A 35 6.71 5.73 -2.53
C MET A 35 7.86 4.75 -2.74
N VAL A 36 8.26 4.08 -1.66
CA VAL A 36 9.30 3.04 -1.69
C VAL A 36 8.61 1.69 -1.72
N ILE A 37 8.79 0.92 -2.80
CA ILE A 37 8.26 -0.44 -2.91
C ILE A 37 9.09 -1.35 -2.00
N LYS A 38 8.43 -2.10 -1.12
CA LYS A 38 9.07 -3.04 -0.19
C LYS A 38 9.35 -4.36 -0.92
N PRO A 39 10.28 -5.21 -0.42
CA PRO A 39 10.64 -6.46 -1.09
C PRO A 39 9.44 -7.36 -1.43
N TYR A 40 8.42 -7.40 -0.56
CA TYR A 40 7.21 -8.17 -0.82
C TYR A 40 6.38 -7.62 -2.01
N GLY A 41 6.20 -6.30 -2.08
CA GLY A 41 5.54 -5.66 -3.22
C GLY A 41 6.34 -5.79 -4.52
N PHE A 42 7.66 -5.74 -4.43
CA PHE A 42 8.53 -5.92 -5.59
C PHE A 42 8.49 -7.36 -6.11
N ALA A 43 8.47 -8.35 -5.22
CA ALA A 43 8.32 -9.75 -5.62
C ALA A 43 7.03 -9.99 -6.41
N LEU A 44 5.90 -9.38 -6.03
CA LEU A 44 4.67 -9.48 -6.82
C LEU A 44 4.84 -8.91 -8.23
N TRP A 45 5.50 -7.76 -8.36
CA TRP A 45 5.79 -7.16 -9.66
C TRP A 45 6.67 -8.06 -10.54
N GLU A 46 7.71 -8.66 -9.96
CA GLU A 46 8.58 -9.59 -10.69
C GLU A 46 7.84 -10.84 -11.17
N ASN A 47 6.85 -11.32 -10.41
CA ASN A 47 6.00 -12.45 -10.79
C ASN A 47 4.92 -12.12 -11.83
N MET A 48 4.63 -10.83 -12.07
CA MET A 48 3.71 -10.39 -13.12
C MET A 48 4.38 -10.27 -14.50
N ARG A 49 5.71 -10.29 -14.54
CA ARG A 49 6.50 -10.12 -15.76
C ARG A 49 6.58 -11.41 -16.56
#